data_AF-A0A7C9EC88-F1
#
_entry.id   AF-A0A7C9EC88-F1
#
_cell.length_a   1.000
_cell.length_b   1.000
_cell.length_c   1.000
_cell.angle_alpha   90.00
_cell.angle_beta   90.00
_cell.angle_gamma   90.00
#
_symmetry.space_group_name_H-M   'P 1'
#
loop_
_entity.id
_entity.type
_entity.pdbx_description
1 polymer ?
#
loop_
_entity_poly.entity_id
_entity_poly.type
_entity_poly.pdbx_seq_one_letter_code
_entity_poly.pdbx_strand_id
1 'polypeptide(L)'
;RNNNHNSSISLEDIDYVPHGNIYKNAFAFHRSYLLMEKMFKIFIYEEGEPPLFHGGPYNNIYSLEGIFINSLEAHSHFRTKDPSQAHVFFLPFSVVMIIQTLFDPIVRDKAV
;
A
#
# COMPACT_ATOMS: atom_id res chain seq x y z
N ARG A 1 47.93 8.62 10.80
CA ARG A 1 48.03 8.04 9.45
C ARG A 1 47.34 6.68 9.47
N ASN A 2 46.37 6.51 8.57
CA ASN A 2 45.63 5.31 8.17
C ASN A 2 44.26 5.06 8.83
N ASN A 3 43.28 5.69 8.17
CA ASN A 3 41.85 5.42 8.07
C ASN A 3 41.55 3.95 7.80
N ASN A 4 40.43 3.45 8.33
CA ASN A 4 39.58 2.47 7.64
C ASN A 4 38.11 2.81 7.92
N HIS A 5 37.49 3.50 6.97
CA HIS A 5 36.04 3.56 6.83
C HIS A 5 35.56 2.20 6.34
N ASN A 6 34.93 1.43 7.22
CA ASN A 6 34.01 0.39 6.78
C ASN A 6 32.59 0.91 7.03
N SER A 7 32.11 1.69 6.06
CA SER A 7 30.69 1.93 5.84
C SER A 7 30.03 0.61 5.45
N SER A 8 29.73 -0.24 6.43
CA SER A 8 28.73 -1.28 6.25
C SER A 8 27.36 -0.62 6.42
N ILE A 9 26.81 -0.10 5.32
CA ILE A 9 25.36 0.02 5.18
C ILE A 9 24.87 -1.43 5.11
N SER A 10 24.76 -2.08 6.27
CA SER A 10 24.13 -3.38 6.40
C SER A 10 22.63 -3.12 6.31
N LEU A 11 22.07 -3.49 5.16
CA LEU A 11 20.64 -3.59 4.90
C LEU A 11 19.91 -4.14 6.14
N GLU A 12 18.90 -3.44 6.64
CA GLU A 12 18.15 -3.81 7.84
C GLU A 12 17.69 -5.29 7.82
N ASP A 13 17.99 -5.96 8.93
CA ASP A 13 18.03 -7.40 9.20
C ASP A 13 16.86 -8.30 8.75
N ILE A 14 17.23 -9.44 8.16
CA ILE A 14 16.39 -10.63 7.93
C ILE A 14 15.97 -11.31 9.27
N ASP A 15 16.59 -10.93 10.39
CA ASP A 15 16.46 -11.56 11.71
C ASP A 15 15.74 -10.70 12.77
N TYR A 16 15.13 -9.57 12.39
CA TYR A 16 14.43 -8.72 13.37
C TYR A 16 13.07 -9.30 13.79
N VAL A 17 13.06 -10.02 14.91
CA VAL A 17 11.83 -10.41 15.62
C VAL A 17 11.46 -9.32 16.62
N PRO A 18 10.33 -8.62 16.46
CA PRO A 18 9.98 -7.50 17.31
C PRO A 18 9.81 -7.95 18.78
N HIS A 19 10.52 -7.30 19.69
CA HIS A 19 10.42 -7.55 21.12
C HIS A 19 9.40 -6.62 21.79
N GLY A 20 8.60 -7.14 22.73
CA GLY A 20 7.68 -6.35 23.56
C GLY A 20 6.30 -6.99 23.74
N ASN A 21 5.53 -6.45 24.69
CA ASN A 21 4.24 -7.01 25.12
C ASN A 21 3.09 -6.78 24.13
N ILE A 22 3.37 -6.17 22.98
CA ILE A 22 2.38 -5.92 21.92
C ILE A 22 1.96 -7.24 21.25
N TYR A 23 2.89 -8.19 21.12
CA TYR A 23 2.65 -9.47 20.46
C TYR A 23 2.46 -10.59 21.49
N LYS A 24 1.40 -11.38 21.33
CA LYS A 24 1.23 -12.64 22.10
C LYS A 24 2.36 -13.64 21.80
N ASN A 25 2.80 -13.70 20.53
CA ASN A 25 3.95 -14.48 20.08
C ASN A 25 4.57 -13.80 18.84
N ALA A 26 5.68 -13.08 19.03
CA ALA A 26 6.34 -12.32 17.98
C ALA A 26 6.95 -13.20 16.88
N PHE A 27 7.53 -14.35 17.25
CA PHE A 27 8.12 -15.30 16.30
C PHE A 27 7.08 -15.90 15.36
N ALA A 28 5.94 -16.30 15.91
CA ALA A 28 4.84 -16.83 15.11
C ALA A 28 4.30 -15.78 14.14
N PHE A 29 4.10 -14.54 14.62
CA PHE A 29 3.66 -13.43 13.78
C PHE A 29 4.65 -13.15 12.64
N HIS A 30 5.94 -12.98 12.95
CA HIS A 30 6.97 -12.70 11.95
C HIS A 30 7.07 -13.78 10.88
N ARG A 31 7.08 -15.06 11.29
CA ARG A 31 7.09 -16.20 10.35
C ARG A 31 5.86 -16.20 9.44
N SER A 32 4.67 -15.98 9.99
CA SER A 32 3.43 -15.92 9.21
C SER A 32 3.41 -14.72 8.27
N TYR A 33 3.95 -13.58 8.70
CA TYR A 33 4.05 -12.38 7.88
C TYR A 33 4.96 -12.60 6.67
N LEU A 34 6.16 -13.15 6.86
CA LEU A 34 7.06 -13.47 5.75
C LEU A 34 6.47 -14.49 4.76
N LEU A 35 5.67 -15.44 5.26
CA LEU A 35 4.97 -16.39 4.40
C LEU A 35 3.86 -15.70 3.60
N MET A 36 3.10 -14.81 4.26
CA MET A 36 2.08 -13.99 3.61
C MET A 36 2.70 -13.14 2.51
N GLU A 37 3.82 -12.45 2.76
CA GLU A 37 4.47 -11.63 1.74
C GLU A 37 4.80 -12.42 0.46
N LYS A 38 5.29 -13.65 0.60
CA LYS A 38 5.66 -14.51 -0.54
C LYS A 38 4.46 -15.04 -1.31
N MET A 39 3.39 -15.38 -0.60
CA MET A 39 2.26 -16.12 -1.18
C MET A 39 1.10 -15.20 -1.58
N PHE A 40 0.93 -14.07 -0.91
CA PHE A 40 -0.24 -13.22 -1.09
C PHE A 40 -0.23 -12.58 -2.48
N LYS A 41 -1.36 -12.74 -3.17
CA LYS A 41 -1.56 -12.23 -4.52
C LYS A 41 -2.87 -11.46 -4.62
N ILE A 42 -2.80 -10.29 -5.21
CA ILE A 42 -3.91 -9.37 -5.43
C ILE A 42 -4.11 -9.25 -6.93
N PHE A 43 -5.32 -9.56 -7.40
CA PHE A 43 -5.72 -9.22 -8.76
C PHE A 43 -6.28 -7.81 -8.77
N ILE A 44 -5.72 -6.96 -9.62
CA ILE A 44 -6.15 -5.57 -9.78
C ILE A 44 -6.89 -5.50 -11.12
N TYR A 45 -8.14 -5.05 -11.08
CA TYR A 45 -8.92 -4.78 -12.29
C TYR A 45 -8.22 -3.70 -13.11
N GLU A 46 -8.06 -3.93 -14.41
CA GLU A 46 -7.39 -3.00 -15.35
C GLU A 46 -8.39 -2.05 -16.02
N GLU A 47 -9.68 -2.27 -15.78
CA GLU A 47 -10.78 -1.48 -16.31
C GLU A 47 -10.98 -0.19 -15.52
N GLY A 48 -11.25 0.88 -16.26
CA GLY A 48 -11.53 2.21 -15.72
C GLY A 48 -10.53 3.24 -16.21
N GLU A 49 -10.97 4.49 -16.33
CA GLU A 49 -10.14 5.59 -16.83
C GLU A 49 -9.84 6.60 -15.69
N PRO A 50 -8.63 7.18 -15.66
CA PRO A 50 -8.35 8.32 -14.80
C PRO A 50 -9.29 9.50 -15.09
N PRO A 51 -9.58 10.37 -14.11
CA PRO A 51 -9.04 10.38 -12.75
C PRO A 51 -9.79 9.48 -11.75
N LEU A 52 -10.86 8.78 -12.16
CA LEU A 52 -11.69 7.97 -11.25
C LEU A 52 -11.01 6.68 -10.82
N PHE A 53 -10.34 6.03 -11.77
CA PHE A 53 -9.64 4.77 -11.59
C PHE A 53 -8.13 4.96 -11.77
N HIS A 54 -7.35 4.02 -11.23
CA HIS A 54 -5.90 3.98 -11.38
C HIS A 54 -5.19 5.26 -10.89
N GLY A 55 -5.80 5.91 -9.89
CA GLY A 55 -5.36 7.19 -9.38
C GLY A 55 -6.00 7.53 -8.04
N GLY A 56 -5.33 8.38 -7.28
CA GLY A 56 -5.83 8.87 -6.01
C GLY A 56 -5.13 10.16 -5.59
N PRO A 57 -5.70 10.88 -4.62
CA PRO A 57 -5.14 12.14 -4.18
C PRO A 57 -3.77 11.92 -3.54
N TYR A 58 -2.80 12.77 -3.89
CA TYR A 58 -1.47 12.77 -3.28
C TYR A 58 -1.38 13.73 -2.08
N ASN A 59 -2.41 14.57 -1.86
CA ASN A 59 -2.43 15.60 -0.83
C ASN A 59 -3.58 15.38 0.19
N ASN A 60 -3.39 15.87 1.41
CA ASN A 60 -4.34 15.89 2.54
C ASN A 60 -4.50 14.54 3.29
N ILE A 61 -5.46 14.47 4.22
CA ILE A 61 -5.77 13.27 5.03
C ILE A 61 -6.13 12.03 4.22
N TYR A 62 -6.40 12.18 2.92
CA TYR A 62 -6.72 11.09 2.00
C TYR A 62 -5.53 10.64 1.13
N SER A 63 -4.34 11.22 1.32
CA SER A 63 -3.13 10.83 0.58
C SER A 63 -2.82 9.34 0.66
N LEU A 64 -3.24 8.67 1.74
CA LEU A 64 -3.04 7.24 1.92
C LEU A 64 -3.76 6.40 0.84
N GLU A 65 -4.93 6.83 0.35
CA GLU A 65 -5.63 6.13 -0.74
C GLU A 65 -4.80 6.17 -2.02
N GLY A 66 -4.30 7.35 -2.40
CA GLY A 66 -3.48 7.52 -3.59
C GLY A 66 -2.15 6.78 -3.49
N ILE A 67 -1.48 6.86 -2.33
CA ILE A 67 -0.24 6.10 -2.07
C ILE A 67 -0.51 4.60 -2.16
N PHE A 68 -1.61 4.10 -1.60
CA PHE A 68 -1.96 2.69 -1.62
C PHE A 68 -2.23 2.18 -3.04
N ILE A 69 -3.08 2.87 -3.80
CA ILE A 69 -3.40 2.51 -5.20
C ILE A 69 -2.12 2.51 -6.04
N ASN A 70 -1.34 3.60 -5.98
CA ASN A 70 -0.10 3.72 -6.73
C ASN A 70 0.94 2.66 -6.33
N SER A 71 1.04 2.35 -5.02
CA SER A 71 1.95 1.31 -4.55
C SER A 71 1.51 -0.06 -5.06
N LEU A 72 0.23 -0.40 -4.99
CA LEU A 72 -0.25 -1.71 -5.48
C LEU A 72 -0.08 -1.87 -6.99
N GLU A 73 -0.29 -0.81 -7.76
CA GLU A 73 -0.18 -0.87 -9.22
C GLU A 73 1.27 -0.91 -9.70
N ALA A 74 2.17 -0.16 -9.04
CA ALA A 74 3.59 -0.11 -9.37
C ALA A 74 4.37 -1.32 -8.83
N HIS A 75 4.00 -1.87 -7.68
CA HIS A 75 4.69 -3.01 -7.06
C HIS A 75 4.18 -4.34 -7.61
N SER A 76 5.03 -5.02 -8.37
CA SER A 76 4.73 -6.35 -8.91
C SER A 76 4.75 -7.48 -7.87
N HIS A 77 5.25 -7.23 -6.66
CA HIS A 77 5.43 -8.28 -5.64
C HIS A 77 4.11 -8.96 -5.25
N PHE A 78 3.08 -8.15 -5.02
CA PHE A 78 1.75 -8.61 -4.63
C PHE A 78 0.78 -8.74 -5.81
N ARG A 79 1.00 -8.04 -6.92
CA ARG A 79 0.07 -8.07 -8.06
C ARG A 79 0.14 -9.40 -8.81
N THR A 80 -1.03 -9.94 -9.18
CA THR A 80 -1.17 -11.04 -10.16
C THR A 80 -2.06 -10.60 -11.32
N LYS A 81 -1.75 -11.09 -12.53
CA LYS A 81 -2.63 -10.98 -13.71
C LYS A 81 -3.47 -12.23 -13.93
N ASP A 82 -3.17 -13.30 -13.22
CA ASP A 82 -3.96 -14.52 -13.24
C ASP A 82 -4.96 -14.48 -12.06
N PRO A 83 -6.28 -14.35 -12.33
CA PRO A 83 -7.29 -14.31 -11.29
C PRO A 83 -7.41 -15.65 -10.53
N SER A 84 -6.95 -16.77 -11.09
CA SER A 84 -6.97 -18.07 -10.41
C SER A 84 -5.96 -18.17 -9.26
N GLN A 85 -4.89 -17.37 -9.32
CA GLN A 85 -3.85 -17.29 -8.28
C GLN A 85 -4.16 -16.20 -7.24
N ALA A 86 -5.22 -15.41 -7.46
CA ALA A 86 -5.54 -14.27 -6.63
C ALA A 86 -6.18 -14.72 -5.31
N HIS A 87 -5.72 -14.12 -4.21
CA HIS A 87 -6.33 -14.25 -2.90
C HIS A 87 -7.37 -13.16 -2.67
N VAL A 88 -7.15 -11.97 -3.22
CA VAL A 88 -8.02 -10.80 -3.13
C VAL A 88 -8.13 -10.13 -4.49
N PHE A 89 -9.30 -9.55 -4.75
CA PHE A 89 -9.58 -8.73 -5.91
C PHE A 89 -9.70 -7.28 -5.48
N PHE A 90 -9.00 -6.37 -6.15
CA PHE A 90 -8.97 -4.96 -5.84
C PHE A 90 -9.43 -4.14 -7.05
N LEU A 91 -10.40 -3.25 -6.82
CA LEU A 91 -10.86 -2.27 -7.81
C LEU A 91 -10.21 -0.92 -7.48
N PRO A 92 -9.36 -0.35 -8.36
CA PRO A 92 -8.53 0.79 -8.03
C PRO A 92 -9.26 2.13 -8.21
N PHE A 93 -10.35 2.34 -7.47
CA PHE A 93 -11.06 3.63 -7.46
C PHE A 93 -10.81 4.39 -6.14
N SER A 94 -10.83 5.72 -6.21
CA SER A 94 -10.77 6.59 -5.02
C SER A 94 -12.11 7.28 -4.80
N VAL A 95 -12.60 7.23 -3.56
CA VAL A 95 -13.83 7.93 -3.14
C VAL A 95 -13.64 9.44 -3.25
N VAL A 96 -12.44 9.93 -2.96
CA VAL A 96 -12.12 11.36 -3.14
C VAL A 96 -12.19 11.76 -4.60
N MET A 97 -11.65 10.94 -5.51
CA MET A 97 -11.73 11.22 -6.94
C MET A 97 -13.18 11.20 -7.42
N ILE A 98 -14.02 10.26 -6.95
CA ILE A 98 -15.46 10.26 -7.21
C ILE A 98 -16.10 11.58 -6.78
N ILE A 99 -15.86 12.03 -5.55
CA ILE A 99 -16.43 13.28 -5.03
C ILE A 99 -15.97 14.48 -5.84
N GLN A 100 -14.68 14.56 -6.18
CA GLN A 100 -14.11 15.71 -6.89
C GLN A 100 -14.52 15.80 -8.36
N THR A 101 -14.85 14.68 -8.99
CA THR A 101 -15.07 14.60 -10.44
C THR A 101 -16.54 14.51 -10.81
N LEU A 102 -17.35 13.83 -10.00
CA LEU A 102 -18.77 13.59 -10.28
C LEU A 102 -19.71 14.54 -9.52
N PHE A 103 -19.25 15.15 -8.43
CA PHE A 103 -20.07 16.08 -7.66
C PHE A 103 -19.53 17.49 -7.79
N ASP A 104 -20.43 18.44 -8.03
CA ASP A 104 -20.10 19.85 -7.91
C ASP A 104 -19.62 20.13 -6.48
N PRO A 105 -18.65 21.04 -6.30
CA PRO A 105 -18.21 21.42 -4.97
C PRO A 105 -19.44 21.84 -4.16
N ILE A 106 -19.73 21.07 -3.10
CA ILE A 106 -20.81 21.42 -2.19
C ILE A 106 -20.43 22.78 -1.63
N VAL A 107 -21.11 23.82 -2.10
CA VAL A 107 -21.04 25.16 -1.52
C VAL A 107 -21.63 25.01 -0.13
N ARG A 108 -20.77 24.68 0.84
CA ARG A 108 -21.11 24.82 2.26
C ARG A 108 -21.12 26.31 2.52
N ASP A 109 -22.30 26.90 2.36
CA ASP A 109 -22.59 28.20 2.93
C ASP A 109 -22.36 28.07 4.44
N LYS A 110 -21.21 28.57 4.92
CA LYS A 110 -20.96 28.69 6.36
C LYS A 110 -21.74 29.90 6.84
N ALA A 111 -23.05 29.76 6.91
CA ALA A 111 -23.95 30.70 7.53
C ALA A 111 -24.66 30.01 8.69
N VAL A 112 -23.93 29.75 9.78
CA VAL A 112 -24.45 29.71 11.17
C VAL A 112 -23.34 30.16 12.11
#